data_AF-A0A0R3F9Y9-F1
#
_entry.id   AF-A0A0R3F9Y9-F1
#
_cell.length_a   1.000
_cell.length_b   1.000
_cell.length_c   1.000
_cell.angle_alpha   90.00
_cell.angle_beta   90.00
_cell.angle_gamma   90.00
#
_symmetry.space_group_name_H-M   'P 1'
#
loop_
_entity.id
_entity.type
_entity.pdbx_description
1 polymer ?
#
loop_
_entity_poly.entity_id
_entity_poly.type
_entity_poly.pdbx_seq_one_letter_code
_entity_poly.pdbx_strand_id
1 'polypeptide(L)'
;MNAETSTAGTGAEQTPRITRAVIEKYAPLGAYGVLLGSVVGAVGTTWDVEWHDDVGPDTFFTLPHLFLYSGSAIGGITSLVMVLMVTAAQRVGEKVPRWVGGVPIRVFGGRFTAPLGFLLSGCGAASFLMYGLLDLWWHTVYGFDAVLASPPHFALFVSGTVTDLGSIVTFAAARRFRWGVVGLMAQASLVAAMTAIPFTALFLFKFDFNPISLGSAFIVPLVLLLIAGVVRSTLAPLGVAVIMGAIQAIFWWFSPWAAHEYAAAVGLPLRDDLWGGPPTIPGMMPMFLAIFAVLAAGMLHLAGDRKWQRWPTTVIGAILGSVAGMGYLLQGAMLYRQGTETASNYVTVGVAGLVLGALAGFLAQRIALMLRVPGSDAETAGVAA
;
A
#
# COMPACT_ATOMS: atom_id res chain seq x y z
N MET A 1 59.23 14.75 49.72
CA MET A 1 57.79 14.67 49.38
C MET A 1 57.70 14.67 47.87
N ASN A 2 57.51 13.49 47.28
CA ASN A 2 57.33 13.31 45.85
C ASN A 2 55.85 13.53 45.53
N ALA A 3 55.55 14.48 44.64
CA ALA A 3 54.21 14.67 44.13
C ALA A 3 54.04 13.79 42.87
N GLU A 4 53.29 12.71 43.02
CA GLU A 4 52.88 11.85 41.92
C GLU A 4 51.96 12.61 40.96
N THR A 5 52.36 12.66 39.70
CA THR A 5 51.51 13.03 38.57
C THR A 5 50.48 11.92 38.32
N SER A 6 49.26 12.13 38.78
CA SER A 6 48.10 11.32 38.38
C SER A 6 47.60 11.80 37.02
N THR A 7 47.98 11.08 35.96
CA THR A 7 47.36 11.18 34.64
C THR A 7 46.05 10.39 34.65
N ALA A 8 44.94 11.08 34.93
CA ALA A 8 43.61 10.51 34.74
C ALA A 8 43.34 10.35 33.23
N GLY A 9 43.48 9.11 32.74
CA GLY A 9 43.08 8.73 31.40
C GLY A 9 41.59 8.93 31.20
N THR A 10 41.21 9.91 30.40
CA THR A 10 39.84 10.15 29.94
C THR A 10 39.50 9.17 28.81
N GLY A 11 39.42 7.89 29.14
CA GLY A 11 38.79 6.89 28.30
C GLY A 11 37.27 6.93 28.46
N ALA A 12 36.63 8.06 28.11
CA ALA A 12 35.18 8.07 27.96
C ALA A 12 34.87 7.24 26.72
N GLU A 13 34.36 6.01 26.90
CA GLU A 13 33.73 5.23 25.83
C GLU A 13 32.74 6.15 25.11
N GLN A 14 33.09 6.53 23.87
CA GLN A 14 32.19 7.28 23.01
C GLN A 14 31.01 6.37 22.72
N THR A 15 29.91 6.53 23.46
CA THR A 15 28.66 5.86 23.14
C THR A 15 28.38 6.10 21.66
N PRO A 16 28.20 5.05 20.84
CA PRO A 16 28.05 5.22 19.39
C PRO A 16 26.90 6.18 19.11
N ARG A 17 27.24 7.39 18.63
CA ARG A 17 26.26 8.43 18.34
C ARG A 17 25.57 8.09 17.03
N ILE A 18 24.23 8.04 17.05
CA ILE A 18 23.45 7.97 15.82
C ILE A 18 23.55 9.34 15.15
N THR A 19 24.43 9.44 14.17
CA THR A 19 24.64 10.67 13.39
C THR A 19 23.65 10.74 12.23
N ARG A 20 23.54 11.93 11.64
CA ARG A 20 22.83 12.12 10.38
C ARG A 20 23.31 11.17 9.29
N ALA A 21 24.62 10.97 9.15
CA ALA A 21 25.20 10.10 8.13
C ALA A 21 24.78 8.63 8.29
N VAL A 22 24.68 8.15 9.53
CA VAL A 22 24.17 6.80 9.84
C VAL A 22 22.70 6.67 9.39
N ILE A 23 21.86 7.65 9.73
CA ILE A 23 20.44 7.62 9.32
C ILE A 23 20.30 7.63 7.80
N GLU A 24 21.02 8.51 7.11
CA GLU A 24 20.99 8.58 5.65
C GLU A 24 21.44 7.26 5.01
N LYS A 25 22.44 6.58 5.59
CA LYS A 25 22.92 5.27 5.12
C LYS A 25 21.84 4.17 5.24
N TYR A 26 21.09 4.16 6.34
CA TYR A 26 20.09 3.10 6.61
C TYR A 26 18.67 3.46 6.16
N ALA A 27 18.40 4.70 5.76
CA ALA A 27 17.08 5.13 5.28
C ALA A 27 16.53 4.30 4.11
N PRO A 28 17.33 3.89 3.09
CA PRO A 28 16.85 2.97 2.06
C PRO A 28 16.42 1.63 2.64
N LEU A 29 17.18 1.07 3.59
CA LEU A 29 16.82 -0.20 4.25
C LEU A 29 15.51 -0.06 5.02
N GLY A 30 15.29 1.06 5.71
CA GLY A 30 14.02 1.36 6.36
C GLY A 30 12.84 1.43 5.37
N ALA A 31 13.03 2.11 4.23
CA ALA A 31 11.99 2.20 3.21
C ALA A 31 11.66 0.82 2.59
N TYR A 32 12.69 0.05 2.23
CA TYR A 32 12.50 -1.30 1.68
C TYR A 32 12.01 -2.32 2.72
N GLY A 33 12.29 -2.13 4.00
CA GLY A 33 11.74 -2.98 5.07
C GLY A 33 10.23 -2.81 5.21
N VAL A 34 9.70 -1.58 5.08
CA VAL A 34 8.24 -1.37 5.03
C VAL A 34 7.63 -2.01 3.78
N LEU A 35 8.24 -1.82 2.59
CA LEU A 35 7.77 -2.47 1.36
C LEU A 35 7.80 -4.00 1.47
N LEU A 36 8.85 -4.56 2.07
CA LEU A 36 8.96 -6.00 2.32
C LEU A 36 7.81 -6.47 3.20
N GLY A 37 7.47 -5.71 4.24
CA GLY A 37 6.29 -5.97 5.07
C GLY A 37 5.00 -6.04 4.26
N SER A 38 4.76 -5.05 3.39
CA SER A 38 3.59 -5.04 2.50
C SER A 38 3.59 -6.22 1.52
N VAL A 39 4.74 -6.58 0.93
CA VAL A 39 4.86 -7.71 -0.01
C VAL A 39 4.59 -9.04 0.69
N VAL A 40 5.20 -9.28 1.86
CA VAL A 40 4.99 -10.49 2.67
C VAL A 40 3.53 -10.57 3.11
N GLY A 41 2.94 -9.45 3.51
CA GLY A 41 1.52 -9.34 3.84
C GLY A 41 0.61 -9.72 2.67
N ALA A 42 0.86 -9.17 1.47
CA ALA A 42 0.08 -9.46 0.28
C ALA A 42 0.21 -10.92 -0.19
N VAL A 43 1.41 -11.52 -0.06
CA VAL A 43 1.62 -12.96 -0.28
C VAL A 43 0.80 -13.78 0.70
N GLY A 44 0.79 -13.39 1.98
CA GLY A 44 -0.09 -13.98 2.99
C GLY A 44 -1.56 -13.87 2.61
N THR A 45 -2.05 -12.67 2.27
CA THR A 45 -3.46 -12.43 1.91
C THR A 45 -3.90 -13.25 0.69
N THR A 46 -3.13 -13.24 -0.39
CA THR A 46 -3.52 -13.95 -1.62
C THR A 46 -3.54 -15.47 -1.43
N TRP A 47 -2.67 -15.98 -0.56
CA TRP A 47 -2.62 -17.40 -0.23
C TRP A 47 -3.72 -17.78 0.76
N ASP A 48 -3.97 -16.93 1.76
CA ASP A 48 -5.00 -17.13 2.77
C ASP A 48 -6.39 -17.25 2.16
N VAL A 49 -6.73 -16.32 1.26
CA VAL A 49 -8.02 -16.35 0.56
C VAL A 49 -8.17 -17.63 -0.26
N GLU A 50 -7.12 -18.01 -1.00
CA GLU A 50 -7.16 -19.27 -1.77
C GLU A 50 -7.25 -20.50 -0.86
N TRP A 51 -6.59 -20.50 0.29
CA TRP A 51 -6.71 -21.54 1.31
C TRP A 51 -8.14 -21.69 1.82
N HIS A 52 -8.79 -20.57 2.10
CA HIS A 52 -10.20 -20.52 2.51
C HIS A 52 -11.15 -21.02 1.43
N ASP A 53 -10.83 -20.81 0.15
CA ASP A 53 -11.61 -21.27 -0.99
C ASP A 53 -11.41 -22.78 -1.24
N ASP A 54 -10.17 -23.26 -1.24
CA ASP A 54 -9.81 -24.61 -1.69
C ASP A 54 -9.80 -25.68 -0.59
N VAL A 55 -9.44 -25.31 0.64
CA VAL A 55 -9.31 -26.23 1.78
C VAL A 55 -10.42 -25.96 2.78
N GLY A 56 -10.58 -24.69 3.13
CA GLY A 56 -11.57 -24.23 4.09
C GLY A 56 -10.98 -23.89 5.46
N PRO A 57 -11.87 -23.60 6.42
CA PRO A 57 -11.46 -23.05 7.71
C PRO A 57 -10.69 -24.09 8.54
N ASP A 58 -9.51 -23.70 8.99
CA ASP A 58 -8.61 -24.53 9.79
C ASP A 58 -8.28 -23.84 11.12
N THR A 59 -7.00 -23.56 11.41
CA THR A 59 -6.57 -22.89 12.65
C THR A 59 -6.16 -21.45 12.38
N PHE A 60 -6.10 -20.64 13.44
CA PHE A 60 -5.69 -19.24 13.31
C PHE A 60 -4.22 -19.10 12.88
N PHE A 61 -3.39 -20.10 13.16
CA PHE A 61 -1.96 -20.08 12.86
C PHE A 61 -1.59 -20.91 11.62
N THR A 62 -2.41 -20.83 10.57
CA THR A 62 -2.05 -21.33 9.25
C THR A 62 -0.82 -20.60 8.72
N LEU A 63 -0.05 -21.26 7.87
CA LEU A 63 1.11 -20.64 7.22
C LEU A 63 0.78 -19.34 6.45
N PRO A 64 -0.34 -19.23 5.69
CA PRO A 64 -0.78 -17.96 5.11
C PRO A 64 -1.01 -16.85 6.15
N HIS A 65 -1.69 -17.12 7.27
CA HIS A 65 -1.85 -16.16 8.36
C HIS A 65 -0.52 -15.73 8.97
N LEU A 66 0.43 -16.66 9.15
CA LEU A 66 1.76 -16.31 9.65
C LEU A 66 2.48 -15.36 8.69
N PHE A 67 2.36 -15.53 7.38
CA PHE A 67 2.89 -14.57 6.40
C PHE A 67 2.17 -13.22 6.51
N LEU A 68 0.84 -13.22 6.56
CA LEU A 68 0.03 -12.02 6.69
C LEU A 68 0.45 -11.16 7.90
N TYR A 69 0.52 -11.77 9.09
CA TYR A 69 0.90 -11.08 10.31
C TYR A 69 2.39 -10.76 10.37
N SER A 70 3.27 -11.62 9.83
CA SER A 70 4.71 -11.33 9.74
C SER A 70 4.99 -10.12 8.86
N GLY A 71 4.25 -9.95 7.76
CA GLY A 71 4.35 -8.76 6.92
C GLY A 71 4.10 -7.47 7.70
N SER A 72 3.00 -7.45 8.46
CA SER A 72 2.68 -6.33 9.37
C SER A 72 3.74 -6.15 10.46
N ALA A 73 4.23 -7.23 11.07
CA ALA A 73 5.28 -7.15 12.08
C ALA A 73 6.59 -6.55 11.51
N ILE A 74 7.00 -6.97 10.32
CA ILE A 74 8.19 -6.43 9.61
C ILE A 74 8.01 -4.93 9.38
N GLY A 75 6.86 -4.50 8.83
CA GLY A 75 6.57 -3.09 8.58
C GLY A 75 6.54 -2.24 9.86
N GLY A 76 5.91 -2.76 10.92
CA GLY A 76 5.81 -2.11 12.22
C GLY A 76 7.15 -1.97 12.94
N ILE A 77 7.93 -3.05 13.02
CA ILE A 77 9.26 -3.05 13.65
C ILE A 77 10.21 -2.14 12.87
N THR A 78 10.22 -2.23 11.53
CA THR A 78 11.04 -1.35 10.68
C THR A 78 10.71 0.11 10.94
N SER A 79 9.42 0.44 10.98
CA SER A 79 8.94 1.79 11.26
C SER A 79 9.36 2.27 12.64
N LEU A 80 9.21 1.43 13.67
CA LEU A 80 9.63 1.74 15.04
C LEU A 80 11.14 2.00 15.12
N VAL A 81 11.96 1.15 14.51
CA VAL A 81 13.42 1.33 14.46
C VAL A 81 13.77 2.68 13.83
N MET A 82 13.17 3.02 12.68
CA MET A 82 13.42 4.31 12.03
C MET A 82 12.99 5.50 12.89
N VAL A 83 11.83 5.43 13.56
CA VAL A 83 11.37 6.47 14.49
C VAL A 83 12.33 6.62 15.67
N LEU A 84 12.83 5.52 16.24
CA LEU A 84 13.79 5.55 17.35
C LEU A 84 15.14 6.13 16.92
N MET A 85 15.65 5.74 15.74
CA MET A 85 16.89 6.29 15.17
C MET A 85 16.78 7.81 14.96
N VAL A 86 15.70 8.28 14.33
CA VAL A 86 15.45 9.71 14.09
C VAL A 86 15.28 10.47 15.40
N THR A 87 14.57 9.90 16.36
CA THR A 87 14.40 10.49 17.70
C THR A 87 15.74 10.62 18.41
N ALA A 88 16.58 9.57 18.38
CA ALA A 88 17.89 9.58 19.02
C ALA A 88 18.83 10.64 18.42
N ALA A 89 18.91 10.72 17.09
CA ALA A 89 19.70 11.75 16.41
C ALA A 89 19.20 13.17 16.74
N GLN A 90 17.89 13.38 16.71
CA GLN A 90 17.32 14.68 17.02
C GLN A 90 17.55 15.12 18.48
N ARG A 91 17.62 14.18 19.43
CA ARG A 91 17.95 14.47 20.84
C ARG A 91 19.38 14.97 21.04
N VAL A 92 20.30 14.56 20.17
CA VAL A 92 21.71 15.04 20.18
C VAL A 92 21.95 16.24 19.25
N GLY A 93 20.87 16.86 18.75
CA GLY A 93 20.94 18.08 17.92
C GLY A 93 21.12 17.85 16.43
N GLU A 94 21.11 16.60 15.95
CA GLU A 94 21.23 16.31 14.52
C GLU A 94 19.95 16.71 13.76
N LYS A 95 20.14 17.30 12.57
CA LYS A 95 19.04 17.63 11.66
C LYS A 95 18.89 16.52 10.63
N VAL A 96 17.89 15.66 10.84
CA VAL A 96 17.56 14.58 9.89
C VAL A 96 16.84 15.19 8.68
N PRO A 97 17.29 14.89 7.44
CA PRO A 97 16.67 15.46 6.26
C PRO A 97 15.31 14.83 5.95
N ARG A 98 14.39 15.63 5.38
CA ARG A 98 12.99 15.23 5.13
C ARG A 98 12.81 14.08 4.13
N TRP A 99 13.82 13.78 3.32
CA TRP A 99 13.74 12.64 2.39
C TRP A 99 13.73 11.29 3.13
N VAL A 100 14.15 11.28 4.42
CA VAL A 100 14.07 10.10 5.29
C VAL A 100 12.65 10.01 5.86
N GLY A 101 11.74 9.39 5.11
CA GLY A 101 10.39 9.09 5.58
C GLY A 101 9.41 10.27 5.63
N GLY A 102 9.79 11.47 5.17
CA GLY A 102 8.89 12.62 5.06
C GLY A 102 9.00 13.64 6.20
N VAL A 103 7.93 14.42 6.39
CA VAL A 103 7.89 15.49 7.40
C VAL A 103 7.98 14.89 8.81
N PRO A 104 8.86 15.39 9.70
CA PRO A 104 8.94 14.90 11.07
C PRO A 104 7.74 15.38 11.90
N ILE A 105 7.06 14.45 12.57
CA ILE A 105 5.91 14.69 13.45
C ILE A 105 6.34 14.45 14.90
N ARG A 106 5.95 15.37 15.80
CA ARG A 106 6.19 15.24 17.24
C ARG A 106 5.07 14.43 17.87
N VAL A 107 5.42 13.33 18.54
CA VAL A 107 4.46 12.41 19.16
C VAL A 107 4.64 12.44 20.68
N PHE A 108 3.54 12.30 21.44
CA PHE A 108 3.50 12.29 22.90
C PHE A 108 4.22 13.46 23.58
N GLY A 109 3.91 14.69 23.13
CA GLY A 109 4.52 15.91 23.67
C GLY A 109 5.99 16.10 23.27
N GLY A 110 6.42 15.49 22.16
CA GLY A 110 7.79 15.62 21.64
C GLY A 110 8.77 14.57 22.15
N ARG A 111 8.30 13.55 22.87
CA ARG A 111 9.13 12.41 23.31
C ARG A 111 9.71 11.63 22.13
N PHE A 112 8.96 11.57 21.03
CA PHE A 112 9.39 10.96 19.76
C PHE A 112 9.26 11.95 18.60
N THR A 113 10.18 11.80 17.65
CA THR A 113 10.16 12.49 16.36
C THR A 113 10.02 11.43 15.27
N ALA A 114 8.81 11.29 14.74
CA ALA A 114 8.48 10.25 13.77
C ALA A 114 8.33 10.86 12.37
N PRO A 115 9.14 10.47 11.38
CA PRO A 115 8.86 10.83 10.00
C PRO A 115 7.49 10.31 9.58
N LEU A 116 6.67 11.14 8.91
CA LEU A 116 5.27 10.85 8.62
C LEU A 116 5.03 9.48 7.99
N GLY A 117 5.86 9.08 7.03
CA GLY A 117 5.75 7.78 6.35
C GLY A 117 5.90 6.61 7.32
N PHE A 118 6.96 6.61 8.14
CA PHE A 118 7.17 5.57 9.16
C PHE A 118 6.13 5.65 10.29
N LEU A 119 5.61 6.85 10.62
CA LEU A 119 4.52 6.96 11.58
C LEU A 119 3.25 6.27 11.07
N LEU A 120 2.85 6.55 9.83
CA LEU A 120 1.67 5.93 9.21
C LEU A 120 1.87 4.42 9.07
N SER A 121 3.03 3.99 8.56
CA SER A 121 3.36 2.57 8.42
C SER A 121 3.38 1.82 9.75
N GLY A 122 4.00 2.41 10.78
CA GLY A 122 4.04 1.82 12.11
C GLY A 122 2.67 1.76 12.79
N CYS A 123 1.87 2.81 12.70
CA CYS A 123 0.52 2.83 13.26
C CYS A 123 -0.41 1.85 12.54
N GLY A 124 -0.39 1.83 11.20
CA GLY A 124 -1.16 0.87 10.41
C GLY A 124 -0.80 -0.57 10.75
N ALA A 125 0.50 -0.89 10.82
CA ALA A 125 0.97 -2.22 11.17
C ALA A 125 0.60 -2.63 12.61
N ALA A 126 0.73 -1.71 13.57
CA ALA A 126 0.34 -1.97 14.96
C ALA A 126 -1.18 -2.19 15.09
N SER A 127 -1.99 -1.37 14.40
CA SER A 127 -3.43 -1.56 14.31
C SER A 127 -3.78 -2.90 13.65
N PHE A 128 -3.10 -3.28 12.58
CA PHE A 128 -3.30 -4.56 11.90
C PHE A 128 -3.07 -5.73 12.88
N LEU A 129 -1.94 -5.76 13.59
CA LEU A 129 -1.67 -6.82 14.56
C LEU A 129 -2.69 -6.84 15.71
N MET A 130 -3.12 -5.67 16.19
CA MET A 130 -4.16 -5.57 17.20
C MET A 130 -5.50 -6.15 16.69
N TYR A 131 -5.87 -5.83 15.44
CA TYR A 131 -7.07 -6.40 14.83
C TYR A 131 -6.92 -7.88 14.50
N GLY A 132 -5.71 -8.40 14.30
CA GLY A 132 -5.46 -9.84 14.21
C GLY A 132 -5.75 -10.56 15.53
N LEU A 133 -5.45 -9.93 16.67
CA LEU A 133 -5.87 -10.48 17.98
C LEU A 133 -7.39 -10.42 18.16
N LEU A 134 -8.04 -9.37 17.66
CA LEU A 134 -9.49 -9.27 17.67
C LEU A 134 -10.13 -10.32 16.76
N ASP A 135 -9.49 -10.62 15.63
CA ASP A 135 -9.89 -11.65 14.67
C ASP A 135 -9.79 -13.06 15.29
N LEU A 136 -8.69 -13.36 16.00
CA LEU A 136 -8.58 -14.57 16.81
C LEU A 136 -9.71 -14.69 17.84
N TRP A 137 -9.99 -13.60 18.57
CA TRP A 137 -11.08 -13.58 19.53
C TRP A 137 -12.43 -13.83 18.85
N TRP A 138 -12.67 -13.18 17.71
CA TRP A 138 -13.87 -13.35 16.91
C TRP A 138 -14.07 -14.81 16.51
N HIS A 139 -13.03 -15.45 15.97
CA HIS A 139 -13.09 -16.85 15.58
C HIS A 139 -13.26 -17.81 16.75
N THR A 140 -12.79 -17.44 17.94
CA THR A 140 -13.01 -18.22 19.16
C THR A 140 -14.49 -18.21 19.58
N VAL A 141 -15.20 -17.11 19.35
CA VAL A 141 -16.61 -16.94 19.76
C VAL A 141 -17.59 -17.40 18.67
N TYR A 142 -17.31 -17.06 17.42
CA TYR A 142 -18.24 -17.23 16.29
C TYR A 142 -17.84 -18.36 15.34
N GLY A 143 -16.66 -18.94 15.50
CA GLY A 143 -16.06 -19.87 14.53
C GLY A 143 -15.34 -19.15 13.39
N PHE A 144 -14.68 -19.91 12.52
CA PHE A 144 -14.00 -19.34 11.35
C PHE A 144 -14.99 -18.85 10.31
N ASP A 145 -14.75 -17.63 9.81
CA ASP A 145 -15.62 -17.01 8.82
C ASP A 145 -15.46 -17.70 7.46
N ALA A 146 -16.57 -17.93 6.77
CA ALA A 146 -16.58 -18.41 5.38
C ALA A 146 -16.46 -17.26 4.35
N VAL A 147 -16.48 -16.00 4.81
CA VAL A 147 -16.44 -14.81 3.96
C VAL A 147 -15.54 -13.73 4.57
N LEU A 148 -14.86 -12.96 3.72
CA LEU A 148 -13.94 -11.88 4.13
C LEU A 148 -14.61 -10.68 4.83
N ALA A 149 -15.94 -10.68 4.95
CA ALA A 149 -16.69 -9.48 5.31
C ALA A 149 -16.88 -9.27 6.83
N SER A 150 -16.21 -10.03 7.69
CA SER A 150 -16.39 -9.83 9.14
C SER A 150 -15.74 -8.53 9.64
N PRO A 151 -16.22 -7.96 10.76
CA PRO A 151 -15.71 -6.69 11.27
C PRO A 151 -14.18 -6.65 11.50
N PRO A 152 -13.53 -7.70 12.06
CA PRO A 152 -12.07 -7.72 12.21
C PRO A 152 -11.34 -7.70 10.87
N HIS A 153 -11.77 -8.48 9.87
CA HIS A 153 -11.19 -8.46 8.52
C HIS A 153 -11.25 -7.07 7.88
N PHE A 154 -12.40 -6.38 7.98
CA PHE A 154 -12.49 -5.01 7.47
C PHE A 154 -11.47 -4.08 8.15
N ALA A 155 -11.35 -4.17 9.48
CA ALA A 155 -10.38 -3.39 10.23
C ALA A 155 -8.93 -3.73 9.88
N LEU A 156 -8.62 -5.01 9.61
CA LEU A 156 -7.34 -5.47 9.09
C LEU A 156 -7.04 -4.81 7.73
N PHE A 157 -7.96 -4.86 6.76
CA PHE A 157 -7.73 -4.29 5.43
C PHE A 157 -7.54 -2.77 5.45
N VAL A 158 -8.29 -2.06 6.30
CA VAL A 158 -8.10 -0.61 6.49
C VAL A 158 -6.74 -0.32 7.11
N SER A 159 -6.32 -1.09 8.11
CA SER A 159 -5.01 -0.94 8.77
C SER A 159 -3.84 -1.25 7.82
N GLY A 160 -3.98 -2.26 6.96
CA GLY A 160 -3.03 -2.56 5.90
C GLY A 160 -2.91 -1.40 4.90
N THR A 161 -4.05 -0.81 4.49
CA THR A 161 -4.07 0.36 3.61
C THR A 161 -3.34 1.56 4.22
N VAL A 162 -3.49 1.80 5.52
CA VAL A 162 -2.73 2.85 6.24
C VAL A 162 -1.23 2.55 6.23
N THR A 163 -0.86 1.27 6.36
CA THR A 163 0.53 0.83 6.31
C THR A 163 1.17 1.15 4.96
N ASP A 164 0.48 0.80 3.88
CA ASP A 164 0.88 1.03 2.50
C ASP A 164 0.97 2.52 2.17
N LEU A 165 0.05 3.34 2.68
CA LEU A 165 0.11 4.80 2.53
C LEU A 165 1.39 5.37 3.15
N GLY A 166 1.80 4.87 4.33
CA GLY A 166 3.05 5.25 4.95
C GLY A 166 4.29 4.88 4.11
N SER A 167 4.24 3.73 3.42
CA SER A 167 5.27 3.30 2.47
C SER A 167 5.33 4.24 1.25
N ILE A 168 4.18 4.59 0.68
CA ILE A 168 4.08 5.58 -0.41
C ILE A 168 4.69 6.92 0.00
N VAL A 169 4.35 7.43 1.19
CA VAL A 169 4.91 8.68 1.71
C VAL A 169 6.43 8.59 1.86
N THR A 170 6.92 7.45 2.36
CA THR A 170 8.36 7.19 2.56
C THR A 170 9.14 7.23 1.25
N PHE A 171 8.67 6.50 0.23
CA PHE A 171 9.32 6.50 -1.08
C PHE A 171 9.14 7.81 -1.84
N ALA A 172 7.99 8.48 -1.72
CA ALA A 172 7.76 9.78 -2.34
C ALA A 172 8.66 10.88 -1.75
N ALA A 173 8.96 10.82 -0.45
CA ALA A 173 9.95 11.70 0.17
C ALA A 173 11.38 11.45 -0.40
N ALA A 174 11.68 10.21 -0.76
CA ALA A 174 12.94 9.79 -1.37
C ALA A 174 12.95 9.86 -2.92
N ARG A 175 11.92 10.41 -3.57
CA ARG A 175 11.76 10.42 -5.05
C ARG A 175 12.91 11.06 -5.84
N ARG A 176 13.78 11.84 -5.20
CA ARG A 176 14.99 12.39 -5.81
C ARG A 176 16.03 11.31 -6.16
N PHE A 177 15.89 10.13 -5.57
CA PHE A 177 16.74 8.98 -5.82
C PHE A 177 16.01 7.96 -6.69
N ARG A 178 16.75 7.28 -7.58
CA ARG A 178 16.20 6.23 -8.46
C ARG A 178 15.53 5.10 -7.66
N TRP A 179 16.15 4.65 -6.57
CA TRP A 179 15.58 3.62 -5.69
C TRP A 179 14.27 4.09 -5.05
N GLY A 180 14.15 5.39 -4.75
CA GLY A 180 12.93 6.00 -4.22
C GLY A 180 11.78 5.94 -5.22
N VAL A 181 12.05 6.29 -6.48
CA VAL A 181 11.06 6.20 -7.57
C VAL A 181 10.65 4.76 -7.84
N VAL A 182 11.60 3.83 -7.88
CA VAL A 182 11.31 2.40 -8.10
C VAL A 182 10.47 1.83 -6.96
N GLY A 183 10.82 2.11 -5.71
CA GLY A 183 10.04 1.66 -4.55
C GLY A 183 8.64 2.29 -4.50
N LEU A 184 8.51 3.57 -4.88
CA LEU A 184 7.21 4.23 -4.99
C LEU A 184 6.32 3.54 -6.04
N MET A 185 6.88 3.20 -7.21
CA MET A 185 6.17 2.47 -8.26
C MET A 185 5.76 1.08 -7.79
N ALA A 186 6.67 0.35 -7.13
CA ALA A 186 6.39 -0.99 -6.63
C ALA A 186 5.26 -0.99 -5.58
N GLN A 187 5.35 -0.12 -4.56
CA GLN A 187 4.34 0.01 -3.53
C GLN A 187 2.98 0.42 -4.11
N ALA A 188 2.95 1.40 -5.02
CA ALA A 188 1.72 1.86 -5.64
C ALA A 188 1.06 0.78 -6.51
N SER A 189 1.87 -0.04 -7.18
CA SER A 189 1.39 -1.18 -7.95
C SER A 189 0.81 -2.27 -7.06
N LEU A 190 1.41 -2.50 -5.88
CA LEU A 190 0.88 -3.42 -4.89
C LEU A 190 -0.46 -2.91 -4.31
N VAL A 191 -0.57 -1.62 -4.01
CA VAL A 191 -1.84 -1.00 -3.59
C VAL A 191 -2.91 -1.19 -4.68
N ALA A 192 -2.57 -0.91 -5.94
CA ALA A 192 -3.49 -1.12 -7.07
C ALA A 192 -3.92 -2.60 -7.21
N ALA A 193 -3.02 -3.55 -6.95
CA ALA A 193 -3.31 -4.98 -6.96
C ALA A 193 -4.27 -5.39 -5.83
N MET A 194 -4.06 -4.90 -4.61
CA MET A 194 -4.83 -5.29 -3.42
C MET A 194 -6.09 -4.43 -3.18
N THR A 195 -6.35 -3.48 -4.06
CA THR A 195 -7.42 -2.48 -3.95
C THR A 195 -8.81 -3.06 -3.75
N ALA A 196 -9.10 -4.23 -4.33
CA ALA A 196 -10.43 -4.79 -4.31
C ALA A 196 -10.87 -5.27 -2.91
N ILE A 197 -9.91 -5.63 -2.07
CA ILE A 197 -10.15 -6.36 -0.81
C ILE A 197 -10.94 -5.52 0.20
N PRO A 198 -10.57 -4.25 0.53
CA PRO A 198 -11.36 -3.45 1.46
C PRO A 198 -12.81 -3.22 1.02
N PHE A 199 -13.10 -3.28 -0.28
CA PHE A 199 -14.44 -3.07 -0.82
C PHE A 199 -15.33 -4.32 -0.80
N THR A 200 -14.78 -5.51 -0.51
CA THR A 200 -15.60 -6.73 -0.34
C THR A 200 -16.54 -6.61 0.86
N ALA A 201 -16.12 -5.90 1.92
CA ALA A 201 -16.96 -5.66 3.09
C ALA A 201 -18.27 -4.92 2.73
N LEU A 202 -18.29 -4.17 1.63
CA LEU A 202 -19.48 -3.46 1.20
C LEU A 202 -20.57 -4.38 0.64
N PHE A 203 -20.26 -5.65 0.33
CA PHE A 203 -21.28 -6.64 -0.05
C PHE A 203 -22.31 -6.88 1.07
N LEU A 204 -21.97 -6.59 2.33
CA LEU A 204 -22.91 -6.66 3.46
C LEU A 204 -24.11 -5.71 3.28
N PHE A 205 -23.94 -4.61 2.55
CA PHE A 205 -25.01 -3.64 2.31
C PHE A 205 -25.95 -4.04 1.15
N LYS A 206 -25.68 -5.17 0.47
CA LYS A 206 -26.54 -5.75 -0.58
C LYS A 206 -26.97 -4.73 -1.64
N PHE A 207 -26.02 -3.94 -2.15
CA PHE A 207 -26.25 -3.05 -3.28
C PHE A 207 -26.65 -3.84 -4.53
N ASP A 208 -27.46 -3.24 -5.41
CA ASP A 208 -27.85 -3.81 -6.71
C ASP A 208 -26.71 -3.81 -7.75
N PHE A 209 -25.52 -3.36 -7.37
CA PHE A 209 -24.33 -3.29 -8.20
C PHE A 209 -23.12 -3.83 -7.44
N ASN A 210 -22.10 -4.27 -8.16
CA ASN A 210 -20.84 -4.74 -7.57
C ASN A 210 -20.09 -3.58 -6.88
N PRO A 211 -19.94 -3.55 -5.54
CA PRO A 211 -19.29 -2.45 -4.83
C PRO A 211 -17.79 -2.34 -5.09
N ILE A 212 -17.12 -3.43 -5.51
CA ILE A 212 -15.71 -3.38 -5.88
C ILE A 212 -15.50 -2.51 -7.12
N SER A 213 -16.48 -2.46 -8.03
CA SER A 213 -16.42 -1.58 -9.20
C SER A 213 -16.29 -0.10 -8.81
N LEU A 214 -16.93 0.33 -7.71
CA LEU A 214 -16.78 1.69 -7.19
C LEU A 214 -15.39 1.92 -6.57
N GLY A 215 -14.84 0.90 -5.89
CA GLY A 215 -13.47 0.93 -5.40
C GLY A 215 -12.45 1.09 -6.52
N SER A 216 -12.61 0.31 -7.60
CA SER A 216 -11.82 0.45 -8.83
C SER A 216 -11.95 1.85 -9.43
N ALA A 217 -13.18 2.37 -9.52
CA ALA A 217 -13.46 3.71 -10.05
C ALA A 217 -12.81 4.85 -9.26
N PHE A 218 -12.47 4.63 -7.98
CA PHE A 218 -11.77 5.61 -7.16
C PHE A 218 -10.24 5.38 -7.11
N ILE A 219 -9.81 4.17 -6.78
CA ILE A 219 -8.40 3.90 -6.48
C ILE A 219 -7.53 3.84 -7.73
N VAL A 220 -8.02 3.26 -8.83
CA VAL A 220 -7.27 3.21 -10.10
C VAL A 220 -6.86 4.62 -10.57
N PRO A 221 -7.80 5.58 -10.76
CA PRO A 221 -7.40 6.94 -11.12
C PRO A 221 -6.54 7.61 -10.05
N LEU A 222 -6.82 7.39 -8.76
CA LEU A 222 -6.04 7.97 -7.67
C LEU A 222 -4.57 7.56 -7.79
N VAL A 223 -4.29 6.26 -7.90
CA VAL A 223 -2.93 5.71 -7.97
C VAL A 223 -2.22 6.17 -9.24
N LEU A 224 -2.84 6.01 -10.41
CA LEU A 224 -2.19 6.36 -11.69
C LEU A 224 -1.83 7.85 -11.75
N LEU A 225 -2.76 8.73 -11.35
CA LEU A 225 -2.55 10.17 -11.38
C LEU A 225 -1.63 10.66 -10.25
N LEU A 226 -1.68 10.04 -9.07
CA LEU A 226 -0.78 10.36 -7.97
C LEU A 226 0.66 10.11 -8.37
N ILE A 227 0.94 8.93 -8.93
CA ILE A 227 2.30 8.53 -9.30
C ILE A 227 2.81 9.36 -10.47
N ALA A 228 1.96 9.63 -11.47
CA ALA A 228 2.28 10.57 -12.54
C ALA A 228 2.64 11.96 -12.00
N GLY A 229 1.89 12.46 -11.03
CA GLY A 229 2.10 13.78 -10.42
C GLY A 229 3.35 13.87 -9.53
N VAL A 230 3.63 12.83 -8.73
CA VAL A 230 4.79 12.78 -7.83
C VAL A 230 6.09 12.67 -8.63
N VAL A 231 6.12 11.81 -9.65
CA VAL A 231 7.29 11.59 -10.53
C VAL A 231 7.38 12.64 -11.64
N ARG A 232 6.31 13.41 -11.88
CA ARG A 232 6.16 14.36 -13.01
C ARG A 232 6.38 13.73 -14.38
N SER A 233 5.88 12.52 -14.57
CA SER A 233 5.97 11.80 -15.84
C SER A 233 4.59 11.40 -16.34
N THR A 234 4.30 11.67 -17.62
CA THR A 234 3.08 11.19 -18.26
C THR A 234 3.11 9.68 -18.51
N LEU A 235 4.30 9.07 -18.53
CA LEU A 235 4.49 7.63 -18.78
C LEU A 235 4.52 6.80 -17.49
N ALA A 236 4.62 7.45 -16.32
CA ALA A 236 4.60 6.80 -15.02
C ALA A 236 3.43 5.80 -14.81
N PRO A 237 2.18 6.08 -15.26
CA PRO A 237 1.08 5.13 -15.17
C PRO A 237 1.37 3.77 -15.84
N LEU A 238 2.13 3.77 -16.95
CA LEU A 238 2.49 2.54 -17.66
C LEU A 238 3.41 1.65 -16.81
N GLY A 239 4.33 2.26 -16.06
CA GLY A 239 5.20 1.53 -15.14
C GLY A 239 4.41 0.85 -14.02
N VAL A 240 3.41 1.54 -13.47
CA VAL A 240 2.48 0.97 -12.47
C VAL A 240 1.73 -0.22 -13.06
N ALA A 241 1.19 -0.08 -14.28
CA ALA A 241 0.46 -1.17 -14.94
C ALA A 241 1.34 -2.40 -15.21
N VAL A 242 2.60 -2.21 -15.65
CA VAL A 242 3.54 -3.30 -15.90
C VAL A 242 3.88 -4.05 -14.62
N ILE A 243 4.22 -3.34 -13.54
CA ILE A 243 4.59 -3.96 -12.26
C ILE A 243 3.37 -4.67 -11.65
N MET A 244 2.19 -4.03 -11.68
CA MET A 244 0.97 -4.64 -11.17
C MET A 244 0.59 -5.88 -11.99
N GLY A 245 0.71 -5.84 -13.32
CA GLY A 245 0.49 -7.02 -14.18
C GLY A 245 1.45 -8.15 -13.88
N ALA A 246 2.71 -7.85 -13.54
CA ALA A 246 3.67 -8.86 -13.07
C ALA A 246 3.25 -9.45 -11.71
N ILE A 247 2.79 -8.62 -10.76
CA ILE A 247 2.25 -9.10 -9.47
C ILE A 247 1.05 -10.02 -9.70
N GLN A 248 0.10 -9.60 -10.54
CA GLN A 248 -1.08 -10.38 -10.89
C GLN A 248 -0.67 -11.72 -11.51
N ALA A 249 0.25 -11.71 -12.47
CA ALA A 249 0.75 -12.92 -13.10
C ALA A 249 1.48 -13.84 -12.11
N ILE A 250 2.24 -13.31 -11.13
CA ILE A 250 2.87 -14.17 -10.12
C ILE A 250 1.80 -14.80 -9.23
N PHE A 251 0.87 -14.01 -8.70
CA PHE A 251 -0.14 -14.50 -7.77
C PHE A 251 -1.15 -15.44 -8.42
N TRP A 252 -1.40 -15.30 -9.72
CA TRP A 252 -2.31 -16.17 -10.47
C TRP A 252 -1.89 -17.65 -10.42
N TRP A 253 -0.59 -17.96 -10.42
CA TRP A 253 -0.11 -19.33 -10.27
C TRP A 253 0.30 -19.65 -8.84
N PHE A 254 0.83 -18.66 -8.11
CA PHE A 254 1.28 -18.87 -6.74
C PHE A 254 0.14 -19.22 -5.78
N SER A 255 -1.01 -18.54 -5.85
CA SER A 255 -2.11 -18.73 -4.89
C SER A 255 -2.62 -20.18 -4.86
N PRO A 256 -3.10 -20.77 -5.98
CA PRO A 256 -3.59 -22.16 -5.98
C PRO A 256 -2.48 -23.15 -5.63
N TRP A 257 -1.29 -22.96 -6.19
CA TRP A 257 -0.16 -23.83 -5.93
C TRP A 257 0.21 -23.87 -4.44
N ALA A 258 0.32 -22.70 -3.80
CA ALA A 258 0.68 -22.62 -2.39
C ALA A 258 -0.41 -23.22 -1.49
N ALA A 259 -1.70 -23.05 -1.82
CA ALA A 259 -2.79 -23.67 -1.10
C ALA A 259 -2.73 -25.21 -1.19
N HIS A 260 -2.58 -25.76 -2.40
CA HIS A 260 -2.58 -27.20 -2.64
C HIS A 260 -1.37 -27.90 -2.04
N GLU A 261 -0.18 -27.34 -2.25
CA GLU A 261 1.06 -27.91 -1.70
C GLU A 261 1.06 -27.90 -0.17
N TYR A 262 0.57 -26.81 0.43
CA TYR A 262 0.49 -26.74 1.89
C TYR A 262 -0.54 -27.72 2.44
N ALA A 263 -1.70 -27.86 1.79
CA ALA A 263 -2.73 -28.82 2.19
C ALA A 263 -2.19 -30.24 2.16
N ALA A 264 -1.49 -30.60 1.08
CA ALA A 264 -0.81 -31.88 0.96
C ALA A 264 0.25 -32.07 2.04
N ALA A 265 1.04 -31.04 2.36
CA ALA A 265 2.09 -31.09 3.38
C ALA A 265 1.55 -31.30 4.81
N VAL A 266 0.36 -30.78 5.12
CA VAL A 266 -0.28 -30.95 6.43
C VAL A 266 -1.31 -32.09 6.47
N GLY A 267 -1.50 -32.80 5.36
CA GLY A 267 -2.41 -33.94 5.27
C GLY A 267 -3.90 -33.56 5.28
N LEU A 268 -4.24 -32.34 4.83
CA LEU A 268 -5.62 -31.89 4.69
C LEU A 268 -6.13 -32.14 3.28
N PRO A 269 -7.40 -32.57 3.11
CA PRO A 269 -8.02 -32.70 1.81
C PRO A 269 -8.35 -31.31 1.24
N LEU A 270 -8.44 -31.23 -0.09
CA LEU A 270 -9.12 -30.12 -0.75
C LEU A 270 -10.64 -30.36 -0.71
N ARG A 271 -11.43 -29.30 -0.87
CA ARG A 271 -12.89 -29.40 -0.95
C ARG A 271 -13.34 -30.23 -2.14
N ASP A 272 -14.48 -30.91 -2.02
CA ASP A 272 -15.03 -31.74 -3.10
C ASP A 272 -15.60 -30.89 -4.26
N ASP A 273 -15.95 -29.63 -4.00
CA ASP A 273 -16.59 -28.71 -4.92
C ASP A 273 -15.66 -27.57 -5.40
N LEU A 274 -14.35 -27.86 -5.51
CA LEU A 274 -13.37 -26.90 -6.03
C LEU A 274 -13.86 -26.26 -7.33
N TRP A 275 -14.00 -24.95 -7.29
CA TRP A 275 -14.34 -24.19 -8.47
C TRP A 275 -13.12 -24.10 -9.39
N GLY A 276 -13.20 -24.66 -10.60
CA GLY A 276 -12.19 -24.48 -11.65
C GLY A 276 -12.14 -23.06 -12.25
N GLY A 277 -12.53 -22.05 -11.48
CA GLY A 277 -12.51 -20.64 -11.86
C GLY A 277 -11.13 -20.02 -11.71
N PRO A 278 -11.00 -18.72 -11.98
CA PRO A 278 -9.76 -18.00 -11.71
C PRO A 278 -9.54 -17.84 -10.19
N PRO A 279 -8.28 -17.83 -9.73
CA PRO A 279 -7.97 -17.64 -8.30
C PRO A 279 -8.51 -16.30 -7.80
N THR A 280 -8.99 -16.27 -6.57
CA THR A 280 -9.88 -15.19 -6.09
C THR A 280 -9.20 -13.83 -6.08
N ILE A 281 -8.09 -13.66 -5.36
CA ILE A 281 -7.40 -12.36 -5.29
C ILE A 281 -6.83 -11.92 -6.65
N PRO A 282 -6.10 -12.75 -7.42
CA PRO A 282 -5.62 -12.38 -8.75
C PRO A 282 -6.75 -12.04 -9.72
N GLY A 283 -7.87 -12.77 -9.67
CA GLY A 283 -9.07 -12.52 -10.46
C GLY A 283 -9.81 -11.24 -10.08
N MET A 284 -9.65 -10.77 -8.84
CA MET A 284 -10.19 -9.49 -8.36
C MET A 284 -9.32 -8.29 -8.71
N MET A 285 -8.05 -8.47 -9.07
CA MET A 285 -7.20 -7.31 -9.39
C MET A 285 -7.59 -6.67 -10.74
N PRO A 286 -7.41 -5.36 -10.95
CA PRO A 286 -7.85 -4.69 -12.18
C PRO A 286 -7.09 -5.14 -13.44
N MET A 287 -7.62 -6.11 -14.18
CA MET A 287 -6.98 -6.71 -15.37
C MET A 287 -6.79 -5.72 -16.53
N PHE A 288 -7.68 -4.74 -16.64
CA PHE A 288 -7.61 -3.69 -17.67
C PHE A 288 -6.72 -2.51 -17.28
N LEU A 289 -5.92 -2.61 -16.21
CA LEU A 289 -5.07 -1.50 -15.74
C LEU A 289 -4.12 -0.97 -16.81
N ALA A 290 -3.62 -1.82 -17.71
CA ALA A 290 -2.80 -1.38 -18.85
C ALA A 290 -3.55 -0.43 -19.78
N ILE A 291 -4.83 -0.70 -20.08
CA ILE A 291 -5.69 0.16 -20.90
C ILE A 291 -5.91 1.50 -20.18
N PHE A 292 -6.21 1.44 -18.88
CA PHE A 292 -6.43 2.65 -18.07
C PHE A 292 -5.16 3.49 -17.95
N ALA A 293 -3.99 2.85 -17.86
CA ALA A 293 -2.69 3.51 -17.83
C ALA A 293 -2.34 4.20 -19.16
N VAL A 294 -2.63 3.55 -20.29
CA VAL A 294 -2.48 4.16 -21.63
C VAL A 294 -3.41 5.36 -21.77
N LEU A 295 -4.67 5.23 -21.33
CA LEU A 295 -5.63 6.33 -21.32
C LEU A 295 -5.14 7.49 -20.44
N ALA A 296 -4.69 7.20 -19.22
CA ALA A 296 -4.14 8.21 -18.30
C ALA A 296 -2.93 8.92 -18.92
N ALA A 297 -1.99 8.17 -19.49
CA ALA A 297 -0.79 8.71 -20.13
C ALA A 297 -1.13 9.60 -21.33
N GLY A 298 -2.04 9.14 -22.20
CA GLY A 298 -2.51 9.89 -23.36
C GLY A 298 -3.23 11.18 -22.98
N MET A 299 -4.14 11.13 -22.00
CA MET A 299 -4.87 12.32 -21.55
C MET A 299 -3.95 13.33 -20.83
N LEU A 300 -2.99 12.86 -20.03
CA LEU A 300 -1.98 13.74 -19.43
C LEU A 300 -1.08 14.37 -20.49
N HIS A 301 -0.74 13.64 -21.56
CA HIS A 301 0.00 14.18 -22.70
C HIS A 301 -0.80 15.28 -23.41
N LEU A 302 -2.07 15.00 -23.74
CA LEU A 302 -2.98 15.96 -24.39
C LEU A 302 -3.25 17.22 -23.54
N ALA A 303 -3.23 17.09 -22.21
CA ALA A 303 -3.39 18.23 -21.31
C ALA A 303 -2.20 19.22 -21.34
N GLY A 304 -1.10 18.90 -22.04
CA GLY A 304 -0.01 19.82 -22.31
C GLY A 304 0.57 20.44 -21.04
N ASP A 305 0.70 21.76 -20.99
CA ASP A 305 1.22 22.48 -19.83
C ASP A 305 0.28 22.48 -18.62
N ARG A 306 -1.00 22.14 -18.84
CA ARG A 306 -2.02 22.15 -17.79
C ARG A 306 -2.11 20.82 -17.04
N LYS A 307 -1.39 19.77 -17.46
CA LYS A 307 -1.50 18.38 -16.94
C LYS A 307 -1.34 18.19 -15.42
N TRP A 308 -0.73 19.15 -14.72
CA TRP A 308 -0.54 19.12 -13.24
C TRP A 308 -1.45 20.10 -12.49
N GLN A 309 -2.31 20.81 -13.21
CA GLN A 309 -3.30 21.72 -12.65
C GLN A 309 -4.51 20.92 -12.15
N ARG A 310 -5.16 21.46 -11.11
CA ARG A 310 -6.33 20.85 -10.46
C ARG A 310 -7.39 20.40 -11.47
N TRP A 311 -7.87 21.31 -12.32
CA TRP A 311 -9.00 21.06 -13.21
C TRP A 311 -8.73 19.93 -14.22
N PRO A 312 -7.63 19.95 -15.00
CA PRO A 312 -7.28 18.85 -15.89
C PRO A 312 -7.16 17.51 -15.16
N THR A 313 -6.44 17.43 -14.03
CA THR A 313 -6.30 16.16 -13.31
C THR A 313 -7.64 15.65 -12.77
N THR A 314 -8.54 16.53 -12.32
CA THR A 314 -9.92 16.18 -11.93
C THR A 314 -10.73 15.63 -13.11
N VAL A 315 -10.67 16.26 -14.29
CA VAL A 315 -11.39 15.78 -15.48
C VAL A 315 -10.84 14.44 -15.97
N ILE A 316 -9.51 14.29 -16.00
CA ILE A 316 -8.86 13.02 -16.33
C ILE A 316 -9.29 11.94 -15.34
N GLY A 317 -9.29 12.26 -14.05
CA GLY A 317 -9.77 11.38 -13.00
C GLY A 317 -11.20 10.93 -13.23
N ALA A 318 -12.12 11.84 -13.58
CA ALA A 318 -13.53 11.51 -13.84
C ALA A 318 -13.68 10.46 -14.95
N ILE A 319 -13.00 10.69 -16.08
CA ILE A 319 -13.04 9.78 -17.23
C ILE A 319 -12.44 8.42 -16.85
N LEU A 320 -11.27 8.42 -16.20
CA LEU A 320 -10.63 7.19 -15.74
C LEU A 320 -11.49 6.43 -14.73
N GLY A 321 -12.15 7.10 -13.81
CA GLY A 321 -13.01 6.45 -12.82
C GLY A 321 -14.23 5.78 -13.45
N SER A 322 -14.87 6.45 -14.41
CA SER A 322 -15.97 5.88 -15.17
C SER A 322 -15.54 4.62 -15.94
N VAL A 323 -14.42 4.70 -16.67
CA VAL A 323 -13.88 3.60 -17.47
C VAL A 323 -13.36 2.45 -16.59
N ALA A 324 -12.72 2.75 -15.45
CA ALA A 324 -12.22 1.74 -14.52
C ALA A 324 -13.34 0.99 -13.79
N GLY A 325 -14.41 1.69 -13.41
CA GLY A 325 -15.59 1.07 -12.81
C GLY A 325 -16.31 0.14 -13.79
N MET A 326 -16.63 0.63 -15.00
CA MET A 326 -17.26 -0.19 -16.03
C MET A 326 -16.36 -1.35 -16.48
N GLY A 327 -15.05 -1.12 -16.59
CA GLY A 327 -14.09 -2.16 -16.92
C GLY A 327 -14.02 -3.26 -15.87
N TYR A 328 -14.28 -2.95 -14.59
CA TYR A 328 -14.37 -3.97 -13.54
C TYR A 328 -15.61 -4.86 -13.73
N LEU A 329 -16.76 -4.29 -14.07
CA LEU A 329 -17.97 -5.08 -14.40
C LEU A 329 -17.71 -5.99 -15.60
N LEU A 330 -17.07 -5.46 -16.64
CA LEU A 330 -16.69 -6.24 -17.83
C LEU A 330 -15.74 -7.39 -17.48
N GLN A 331 -14.75 -7.13 -16.62
CA GLN A 331 -13.82 -8.15 -16.14
C GLN A 331 -14.57 -9.28 -15.43
N GLY A 332 -15.50 -8.96 -14.53
CA GLY A 332 -16.31 -9.96 -13.84
C GLY A 332 -17.13 -10.81 -14.81
N ALA A 333 -17.76 -10.19 -15.80
CA ALA A 333 -18.52 -10.89 -16.84
C ALA A 333 -17.64 -11.84 -17.67
N MET A 334 -16.40 -11.45 -17.98
CA MET A 334 -15.45 -12.26 -18.75
C MET A 334 -14.87 -13.42 -17.94
N LEU A 335 -14.43 -13.15 -16.71
CA LEU A 335 -13.75 -14.13 -15.86
C LEU A 335 -14.69 -15.18 -15.30
N TYR A 336 -15.82 -14.73 -14.77
CA TYR A 336 -16.72 -15.60 -14.02
C TYR A 336 -17.89 -16.12 -14.85
N ARG A 337 -18.01 -15.66 -16.12
CA ARG A 337 -19.14 -15.94 -17.01
C ARG A 337 -20.50 -15.66 -16.36
N GLN A 338 -20.51 -14.81 -15.34
CA GLN A 338 -21.72 -14.36 -14.65
C GLN A 338 -22.24 -13.13 -15.42
N GLY A 339 -23.24 -13.35 -16.27
CA GLY A 339 -23.94 -12.29 -17.00
C GLY A 339 -24.99 -11.56 -16.17
N THR A 340 -24.76 -11.40 -14.86
CA THR A 340 -25.73 -10.80 -13.93
C THR A 340 -25.80 -9.27 -14.05
N GLU A 341 -24.76 -8.65 -14.62
CA GLU A 341 -24.68 -7.20 -14.76
C GLU A 341 -25.59 -6.68 -15.88
N THR A 342 -26.52 -5.80 -15.51
CA THR A 342 -27.48 -5.20 -16.45
C THR A 342 -26.92 -3.93 -17.10
N ALA A 343 -27.52 -3.46 -18.19
CA ALA A 343 -27.19 -2.14 -18.76
C ALA A 343 -27.36 -1.01 -17.72
N SER A 344 -28.32 -1.14 -16.80
CA SER A 344 -28.51 -0.21 -15.68
C SER A 344 -27.31 -0.17 -14.74
N ASN A 345 -26.67 -1.32 -14.50
CA ASN A 345 -25.49 -1.41 -13.63
C ASN A 345 -24.31 -0.65 -14.26
N TYR A 346 -24.07 -0.85 -15.57
CA TYR A 346 -23.04 -0.10 -16.30
C TYR A 346 -23.29 1.42 -16.29
N VAL A 347 -24.54 1.85 -16.47
CA VAL A 347 -24.89 3.29 -16.40
C VAL A 347 -24.66 3.83 -14.98
N THR A 348 -25.12 3.11 -13.96
CA THR A 348 -24.99 3.50 -12.54
C THR A 348 -23.52 3.62 -12.15
N VAL A 349 -22.72 2.59 -12.43
CA VAL A 349 -21.28 2.57 -12.15
C VAL A 349 -20.53 3.59 -13.01
N GLY A 350 -20.93 3.78 -14.26
CA GLY A 350 -20.36 4.79 -15.15
C GLY A 350 -20.55 6.21 -14.61
N VAL A 351 -21.76 6.55 -14.15
CA VAL A 351 -22.10 7.87 -13.57
C VAL A 351 -21.44 8.05 -12.20
N ALA A 352 -21.52 7.06 -11.31
CA ALA A 352 -20.85 7.10 -10.02
C ALA A 352 -19.32 7.22 -10.20
N GLY A 353 -18.77 6.51 -11.19
CA GLY A 353 -17.36 6.54 -11.54
C GLY A 353 -16.87 7.90 -12.05
N LEU A 354 -17.72 8.70 -12.71
CA LEU A 354 -17.38 10.09 -13.03
C LEU A 354 -17.15 10.92 -11.76
N VAL A 355 -18.02 10.78 -10.76
CA VAL A 355 -17.93 11.52 -9.49
C VAL A 355 -16.75 11.05 -8.65
N LEU A 356 -16.63 9.74 -8.44
CA LEU A 356 -15.53 9.13 -7.68
C LEU A 356 -14.19 9.38 -8.35
N GLY A 357 -14.13 9.23 -9.67
CA GLY A 357 -12.95 9.53 -10.47
C GLY A 357 -12.55 11.00 -10.39
N ALA A 358 -13.51 11.93 -10.43
CA ALA A 358 -13.24 13.36 -10.27
C ALA A 358 -12.61 13.66 -8.90
N LEU A 359 -13.17 13.07 -7.84
CA LEU A 359 -12.62 13.16 -6.49
C LEU A 359 -11.20 12.56 -6.43
N ALA A 360 -10.99 11.38 -7.02
CA ALA A 360 -9.69 10.73 -7.09
C ALA A 360 -8.65 11.58 -7.80
N GLY A 361 -8.98 12.16 -8.95
CA GLY A 361 -8.10 13.06 -9.69
C GLY A 361 -7.79 14.36 -8.94
N PHE A 362 -8.80 14.93 -8.26
CA PHE A 362 -8.61 16.09 -7.38
C PHE A 362 -7.65 15.77 -6.22
N LEU A 363 -7.86 14.65 -5.54
CA LEU A 363 -7.03 14.21 -4.41
C LEU A 363 -5.62 13.85 -4.88
N ALA A 364 -5.47 13.10 -5.97
CA ALA A 364 -4.19 12.74 -6.56
C ALA A 364 -3.33 13.98 -6.83
N GLN A 365 -3.92 15.02 -7.41
CA GLN A 365 -3.22 16.28 -7.67
C GLN A 365 -2.74 16.97 -6.39
N ARG A 366 -3.62 17.06 -5.37
CA ARG A 366 -3.30 17.68 -4.09
C ARG A 366 -2.23 16.91 -3.32
N ILE A 367 -2.39 15.60 -3.23
CA ILE A 367 -1.45 14.71 -2.54
C ILE A 367 -0.11 14.72 -3.27
N ALA A 368 -0.09 14.66 -4.61
CA ALA A 368 1.15 14.74 -5.37
C ALA A 368 1.91 16.05 -5.12
N LEU A 369 1.21 17.18 -5.01
CA LEU A 369 1.84 18.44 -4.60
C LEU A 369 2.39 18.35 -3.17
N MET A 370 1.59 17.86 -2.22
CA MET A 370 2.01 17.73 -0.82
C MET A 370 3.21 16.82 -0.66
N LEU A 371 3.26 15.67 -1.33
CA LEU A 371 4.39 14.73 -1.29
C LEU A 371 5.65 15.26 -1.98
N ARG A 372 5.53 16.35 -2.74
CA ARG A 372 6.67 17.03 -3.34
C ARG A 372 7.28 18.14 -2.47
N VAL A 373 6.52 18.68 -1.51
CA VAL A 373 7.03 19.69 -0.55
C VAL A 373 8.09 19.11 0.41
N PRO A 374 8.03 17.85 0.89
CA PRO A 374 9.14 17.20 1.57
C PRO A 374 10.30 16.99 0.58
N GLY A 375 11.34 17.80 0.71
CA GLY A 375 12.55 17.72 -0.11
C GLY A 375 13.07 19.05 -0.65
N SER A 376 12.35 20.16 -0.49
CA SER A 376 12.75 21.48 -1.00
C SER A 376 13.71 22.26 -0.09
N ASP A 377 14.56 21.58 0.70
CA ASP A 377 15.60 22.30 1.47
C ASP A 377 16.68 22.90 0.52
N ALA A 378 16.64 22.58 -0.77
CA ALA A 378 17.54 23.10 -1.81
C ALA A 378 16.94 24.24 -2.66
N GLU A 379 15.63 24.49 -2.61
CA GLU A 379 14.98 25.47 -3.51
C GLU A 379 14.94 26.89 -2.92
N THR A 380 15.18 27.05 -1.62
CA THR A 380 15.26 28.36 -0.96
C THR A 380 16.66 28.98 -0.97
N ALA A 381 17.70 28.25 -1.38
CA ALA A 381 19.06 28.78 -1.47
C ALA A 381 19.35 29.53 -2.79
N GLY A 382 18.47 29.42 -3.81
CA GLY A 382 18.67 30.00 -5.14
C GLY A 382 17.91 31.30 -5.43
N VAL A 383 17.16 31.85 -4.46
CA VAL A 383 16.35 33.07 -4.64
C VAL A 383 16.89 34.25 -3.81
N ALA A 384 18.05 34.09 -3.18
CA ALA A 384 18.73 35.13 -2.39
C ALA A 384 20.18 35.32 -2.85
N ALA A 385 20.39 35.49 -4.17
CA ALA A 385 21.62 36.00 -4.75
C ALA A 385 21.28 37.05 -5.81
#